data_AF-A0A2T9ZAB6-F1
#
_entry.id   AF-A0A2T9ZAB6-F1
#
_cell.length_a   1.000
_cell.length_b   1.000
_cell.length_c   1.000
_cell.angle_alpha   90.00
_cell.angle_beta   90.00
_cell.angle_gamma   90.00
#
_symmetry.space_group_name_H-M   'P 1'
#
loop_
_entity.id
_entity.type
_entity.pdbx_description
1 polymer ?
#
loop_
_entity_poly.entity_id
_entity_poly.type
_entity_poly.pdbx_seq_one_letter_code
_entity_poly.pdbx_strand_id
1 'polypeptide(L)'
;MSSDLDFDSDLEFLNNDDEYQKIIQQRKNELKAEYDRLADLKANGYMEYVEISNEKELMDTIKSISIRFVKVNVEALPWLSKKINLKVLPTLIVYSKGKVFEKLVGFDELGNSDQFETSSLEKWFNKIGIIG
;
A
#
# COMPACT_ATOMS: atom_id res chain seq x y z
N MET A 1 -27.51 -34.52 15.08
CA MET A 1 -27.91 -33.42 14.20
C MET A 1 -27.63 -32.12 14.92
N SER A 2 -26.76 -31.30 14.34
CA SER A 2 -26.48 -29.94 14.81
C SER A 2 -27.76 -29.12 14.67
N SER A 3 -28.17 -28.47 15.75
CA SER A 3 -29.18 -27.42 15.71
C SER A 3 -28.50 -26.22 15.06
N ASP A 4 -28.71 -26.07 13.75
CA ASP A 4 -28.46 -24.83 13.05
C ASP A 4 -29.19 -23.73 13.83
N LEU A 5 -28.42 -22.84 14.45
CA LEU A 5 -28.95 -21.63 15.04
C LEU A 5 -29.57 -20.84 13.90
N ASP A 6 -30.88 -20.64 13.99
CA ASP A 6 -31.77 -20.11 12.96
C ASP A 6 -31.53 -18.60 12.77
N PHE A 7 -30.34 -18.26 12.26
CA PHE A 7 -29.83 -16.91 12.05
C PHE A 7 -30.75 -16.08 11.13
N ASP A 8 -31.50 -16.76 10.26
CA ASP A 8 -32.50 -16.17 9.38
C ASP A 8 -33.75 -15.69 10.12
N SER A 9 -34.16 -16.35 11.21
CA SER A 9 -35.35 -15.95 11.99
C SER A 9 -35.11 -14.68 12.82
N ASP A 10 -33.90 -14.51 13.37
CA ASP A 10 -33.49 -13.30 14.11
C ASP A 10 -33.33 -12.09 13.16
N LEU A 11 -33.03 -12.34 11.88
CA LEU A 11 -32.97 -11.31 10.83
C LEU A 11 -34.35 -10.75 10.47
N GLU A 12 -35.42 -11.56 10.57
CA GLU A 12 -36.78 -11.11 10.30
C GLU A 12 -37.33 -10.19 11.42
N PHE A 13 -36.90 -10.38 12.67
CA PHE A 13 -37.31 -9.51 13.77
C PHE A 13 -36.69 -8.11 13.66
N LEU A 14 -35.43 -8.02 13.19
CA LEU A 14 -34.75 -6.76 12.87
C LEU A 14 -35.30 -6.06 11.61
N ASN A 15 -36.08 -6.77 10.78
CA ASN A 15 -36.69 -6.21 9.57
C ASN A 15 -37.94 -5.36 9.81
N ASN A 16 -38.58 -5.47 10.98
CA ASN A 16 -39.81 -4.72 11.29
C ASN A 16 -39.57 -3.44 12.11
N ASP A 17 -38.35 -3.21 12.59
CA ASP A 17 -38.02 -2.04 13.39
C ASP A 17 -37.29 -0.99 12.52
N ASP A 18 -38.01 0.09 12.19
CA ASP A 18 -37.55 1.20 11.34
C ASP A 18 -36.22 1.81 11.80
N GLU A 19 -35.89 1.72 13.09
CA GLU A 19 -34.63 2.21 13.64
C GLU A 19 -33.45 1.32 13.23
N TYR A 20 -33.61 -0.01 13.32
CA TYR A 20 -32.59 -0.97 12.92
C TYR A 20 -32.37 -0.98 11.40
N GLN A 21 -33.43 -0.78 10.61
CA GLN A 21 -33.31 -0.68 9.16
C GLN A 21 -32.48 0.53 8.72
N LYS A 22 -32.60 1.67 9.41
CA LYS A 22 -31.74 2.84 9.16
C LYS A 22 -30.28 2.53 9.42
N ILE A 23 -29.98 1.83 10.51
CA ILE A 23 -28.60 1.43 10.87
C ILE A 23 -28.05 0.47 9.81
N ILE A 24 -28.82 -0.54 9.41
CA ILE A 24 -28.40 -1.51 8.38
C ILE A 24 -28.17 -0.83 7.03
N GLN A 25 -29.06 0.06 6.61
CA GLN A 25 -28.94 0.80 5.35
C GLN A 25 -27.74 1.75 5.38
N GLN A 26 -27.51 2.44 6.49
CA GLN A 26 -26.34 3.28 6.68
C GLN A 26 -25.05 2.46 6.57
N ARG A 27 -24.95 1.34 7.29
CA ARG A 27 -23.78 0.45 7.24
C ARG A 27 -23.56 -0.14 5.85
N LYS A 28 -24.64 -0.52 5.13
CA LYS A 28 -24.58 -0.99 3.74
C LYS A 28 -24.05 0.10 2.79
N ASN A 29 -24.49 1.34 2.96
CA ASN A 29 -24.01 2.47 2.17
C ASN A 29 -22.54 2.80 2.47
N GLU A 30 -22.15 2.81 3.75
CA GLU A 30 -20.76 2.99 4.18
C GLU A 30 -19.86 1.91 3.59
N LEU A 31 -20.28 0.64 3.69
CA LEU A 31 -19.54 -0.49 3.14
C LEU A 31 -19.40 -0.39 1.62
N LYS A 32 -20.48 -0.04 0.91
CA LYS A 32 -20.44 0.15 -0.54
C LYS A 32 -19.49 1.27 -0.94
N ALA A 33 -19.55 2.42 -0.25
CA ALA A 33 -18.65 3.54 -0.52
C ALA A 33 -17.19 3.16 -0.26
N GLU A 34 -16.90 2.37 0.77
CA GLU A 34 -15.54 1.87 1.03
C GLU A 34 -15.10 0.86 -0.03
N TYR A 35 -15.98 -0.03 -0.50
CA TYR A 35 -15.66 -0.93 -1.62
C TYR A 35 -15.37 -0.17 -2.92
N ASP A 36 -16.17 0.85 -3.24
CA ASP A 36 -15.97 1.69 -4.42
C ASP A 36 -14.63 2.46 -4.30
N ARG A 37 -14.32 2.98 -3.11
CA ARG A 37 -13.02 3.62 -2.83
C ARG A 37 -11.85 2.66 -2.99
N LEU A 38 -11.96 1.44 -2.45
CA LEU A 38 -10.91 0.42 -2.59
C LEU A 38 -10.74 0.01 -4.06
N ALA A 39 -11.83 -0.08 -4.82
CA ALA A 39 -11.79 -0.36 -6.25
C ALA A 39 -11.08 0.75 -7.02
N ASP A 40 -11.36 2.02 -6.71
CA ASP A 40 -10.68 3.17 -7.32
C ASP A 40 -9.20 3.22 -6.96
N LEU A 41 -8.83 2.95 -5.70
CA LEU A 41 -7.43 2.87 -5.28
C LEU A 41 -6.70 1.77 -6.05
N LYS A 42 -7.31 0.58 -6.17
CA LYS A 42 -6.74 -0.55 -6.91
C LYS A 42 -6.61 -0.26 -8.40
N ALA A 43 -7.60 0.40 -9.00
CA ALA A 43 -7.58 0.83 -10.40
C ALA A 43 -6.47 1.86 -10.68
N ASN A 44 -6.13 2.69 -9.69
CA ASN A 44 -5.03 3.65 -9.76
C ASN A 44 -3.64 3.04 -9.44
N GLY A 45 -3.53 1.70 -9.42
CA GLY A 45 -2.28 0.97 -9.21
C GLY A 45 -1.77 1.03 -7.78
N TYR A 46 -2.64 1.28 -6.79
CA TYR A 46 -2.25 1.30 -5.38
C TYR A 46 -1.71 -0.07 -4.95
N MET A 47 -0.51 -0.08 -4.34
CA MET A 47 0.26 -1.27 -3.96
C MET A 47 0.66 -2.19 -5.12
N GLU A 48 0.73 -1.68 -6.35
CA GLU A 48 1.30 -2.44 -7.46
C GLU A 48 2.84 -2.41 -7.44
N TYR A 49 3.46 -3.51 -7.84
CA TYR A 49 4.90 -3.61 -8.10
C TYR A 49 5.16 -3.42 -9.59
N VAL A 50 5.95 -2.40 -9.94
CA VAL A 50 6.24 -2.05 -11.34
C VAL A 50 7.73 -1.88 -11.55
N GLU A 51 8.26 -2.41 -12.65
CA GLU A 51 9.63 -2.15 -13.09
C GLU A 51 9.64 -0.98 -14.07
N ILE A 52 10.27 0.14 -13.70
CA ILE A 52 10.32 1.35 -14.52
C ILE A 52 11.74 1.55 -15.05
N SER A 53 11.85 1.69 -16.37
CA SER A 53 13.12 1.95 -17.07
C SER A 53 13.21 3.37 -17.64
N ASN A 54 12.11 4.13 -17.65
CA ASN A 54 12.02 5.47 -18.24
C ASN A 54 11.95 6.56 -17.17
N GLU A 55 12.70 7.65 -17.37
CA GLU A 55 12.69 8.83 -16.51
C GLU A 55 11.30 9.45 -16.33
N LYS A 56 10.55 9.62 -17.42
CA LYS A 56 9.24 10.28 -17.39
C LYS A 56 8.27 9.52 -16.49
N GLU A 57 8.18 8.22 -16.67
CA GLU A 57 7.30 7.33 -15.90
C GLU A 57 7.71 7.27 -14.42
N LEU A 58 9.02 7.27 -14.14
CA LEU A 58 9.51 7.34 -12.77
C LEU A 58 9.12 8.66 -12.10
N MET A 59 9.28 9.78 -12.82
CA MET A 59 8.95 11.11 -12.31
C MET A 59 7.44 11.29 -12.09
N ASP A 60 6.61 10.74 -12.96
CA ASP A 60 5.15 10.73 -12.79
C ASP A 60 4.75 9.85 -11.60
N THR A 61 5.45 8.73 -11.39
CA THR A 61 5.22 7.84 -10.24
C THR A 61 5.60 8.48 -8.91
N ILE A 62 6.76 9.15 -8.81
CA ILE A 62 7.22 9.86 -7.61
C ILE A 62 6.27 11.01 -7.20
N LYS A 63 5.59 11.63 -8.17
CA LYS A 63 4.63 12.70 -7.93
C LYS A 63 3.23 12.20 -7.58
N SER A 64 2.93 10.92 -7.86
CA SER A 64 1.62 10.35 -7.61
C SER A 64 1.32 10.28 -6.11
N ILE A 65 0.03 10.34 -5.79
CA ILE A 65 -0.48 10.22 -4.41
C ILE A 65 -0.56 8.74 -3.99
N SER A 66 -0.60 7.81 -4.96
CA SER A 66 -0.72 6.38 -4.72
C SER A 66 0.60 5.77 -4.23
N ILE A 67 0.53 4.90 -3.22
CA ILE A 67 1.67 4.09 -2.77
C ILE A 67 1.94 3.02 -3.83
N ARG A 68 3.17 2.95 -4.35
CA ARG A 68 3.62 1.97 -5.35
C ARG A 68 5.02 1.46 -5.01
N PHE A 69 5.26 0.19 -5.30
CA PHE A 69 6.60 -0.39 -5.22
C PHE A 69 7.23 -0.33 -6.61
N VAL A 70 8.36 0.36 -6.72
CA VAL A 70 9.02 0.55 -8.01
C VAL A 70 10.42 -0.04 -7.95
N LYS A 71 10.73 -0.91 -8.91
CA LYS A 71 12.10 -1.31 -9.18
C LYS A 71 12.63 -0.52 -10.37
N VAL A 72 13.84 -0.01 -10.23
CA VAL A 72 14.49 0.82 -11.23
C VAL A 72 15.90 0.31 -11.42
N ASN A 73 16.32 0.11 -12.68
CA ASN A 73 17.73 -0.06 -13.00
C ASN A 73 18.39 1.32 -13.04
N VAL A 74 19.23 1.60 -12.05
CA VAL A 74 19.91 2.89 -11.92
C VAL A 74 20.92 3.15 -13.04
N GLU A 75 21.48 2.10 -13.66
CA GLU A 75 22.38 2.24 -14.81
C GLU A 75 21.68 2.85 -16.03
N ALA A 76 20.39 2.56 -16.19
CA ALA A 76 19.55 3.15 -17.24
C ALA A 76 19.19 4.62 -16.97
N LEU A 77 19.30 5.09 -15.72
CA LEU A 77 18.94 6.45 -15.30
C LEU A 77 20.08 7.17 -14.55
N PRO A 78 21.16 7.59 -15.25
CA PRO A 78 22.33 8.23 -14.62
C PRO A 78 22.02 9.56 -13.90
N TRP A 79 20.93 10.24 -14.25
CA TRP A 79 20.51 11.45 -13.55
C TRP A 79 19.99 11.12 -12.14
N LEU A 80 19.35 9.96 -11.96
CA LEU A 80 18.76 9.55 -10.69
C LEU A 80 19.86 9.27 -9.68
N SER A 81 20.88 8.49 -10.07
CA SER A 81 22.05 8.20 -9.21
C SER A 81 22.72 9.47 -8.72
N LYS A 82 22.93 10.45 -9.60
CA LYS A 82 23.50 11.76 -9.23
C LYS A 82 22.57 12.54 -8.30
N LYS A 83 21.27 12.62 -8.62
CA LYS A 83 20.28 13.39 -7.85
C LYS A 83 20.14 12.88 -6.41
N ILE A 84 20.13 11.56 -6.23
CA ILE A 84 20.03 10.94 -4.89
C ILE A 84 21.40 10.66 -4.27
N ASN A 85 22.50 11.03 -4.93
CA ASN A 85 23.88 10.72 -4.52
C ASN A 85 24.06 9.22 -4.18
N LEU A 86 23.59 8.35 -5.06
CA LEU A 86 23.64 6.90 -4.87
C LEU A 86 25.09 6.41 -5.02
N LYS A 87 25.60 5.73 -3.99
CA LYS A 87 26.98 5.20 -3.97
C LYS A 87 27.05 3.68 -3.84
N VAL A 88 26.03 3.06 -3.26
CA VAL A 88 26.02 1.64 -2.91
C VAL A 88 24.71 1.02 -3.40
N LEU A 89 24.80 -0.17 -3.94
CA LEU A 89 23.67 -1.05 -4.25
C LEU A 89 23.77 -2.30 -3.38
N PRO A 90 22.64 -2.93 -3.00
CA PRO A 90 21.26 -2.49 -3.22
C PRO A 90 20.92 -1.25 -2.36
N THR A 91 19.94 -0.45 -2.80
CA THR A 91 19.40 0.67 -1.99
C THR A 91 17.90 0.78 -2.19
N LEU A 92 17.14 0.83 -1.10
CA LEU A 92 15.71 1.10 -1.10
C LEU A 92 15.48 2.56 -0.70
N ILE A 93 14.65 3.27 -1.46
CA ILE A 93 14.36 4.69 -1.24
C ILE A 93 12.88 4.85 -1.10
N VAL A 94 12.45 5.53 -0.05
CA VAL A 94 11.06 5.91 0.10
C VAL A 94 10.88 7.37 -0.29
N TYR A 95 9.93 7.59 -1.20
CA TYR A 95 9.48 8.92 -1.57
C TYR A 95 8.16 9.23 -0.85
N SER A 96 8.06 10.43 -0.30
CA SER A 96 6.81 10.96 0.25
C SER A 96 6.63 12.40 -0.21
N LYS A 97 5.46 12.72 -0.77
CA LYS A 97 5.12 14.06 -1.28
C LYS A 97 6.16 14.62 -2.26
N GLY A 98 6.65 13.78 -3.18
CA GLY A 98 7.62 14.15 -4.21
C GLY A 98 9.05 14.42 -3.71
N LYS A 99 9.34 14.16 -2.44
CA LYS A 99 10.69 14.27 -1.86
C LYS A 99 11.17 12.92 -1.36
N VAL A 100 12.49 12.73 -1.31
CA VAL A 100 13.07 11.56 -0.64
C VAL A 100 12.80 11.72 0.85
N PHE A 101 12.10 10.74 1.41
CA PHE A 101 11.78 10.66 2.83
C PHE A 101 12.89 9.93 3.58
N GLU A 102 13.21 8.70 3.16
CA GLU A 102 14.21 7.87 3.82
C GLU A 102 14.93 6.96 2.81
N LYS A 103 16.17 6.56 3.14
CA LYS A 103 16.96 5.62 2.32
C LYS A 103 17.52 4.51 3.18
N LEU A 104 17.27 3.27 2.76
CA LEU A 104 17.95 2.10 3.27
C LEU A 104 19.06 1.70 2.29
N VAL A 105 20.28 2.12 2.60
CA VAL A 105 21.48 1.86 1.79
C VAL A 105 22.10 0.53 2.19
N GLY A 106 22.58 -0.25 1.22
CA GLY A 106 23.31 -1.51 1.45
C GLY A 106 22.48 -2.63 2.07
N PHE A 107 21.19 -2.37 2.33
CA PHE A 107 20.34 -3.23 3.14
C PHE A 107 20.93 -3.47 4.55
N ASP A 108 21.63 -2.47 5.09
CA ASP A 108 22.30 -2.50 6.39
C ASP A 108 21.37 -2.97 7.52
N GLU A 109 20.13 -2.46 7.53
CA GLU A 109 19.13 -2.83 8.54
C GLU A 109 18.37 -4.15 8.24
N LEU A 110 18.57 -4.72 7.04
CA LEU A 110 17.98 -6.01 6.64
C LEU A 110 19.00 -7.16 6.66
N GLY A 111 20.21 -6.91 7.17
CA GLY A 111 21.25 -7.93 7.31
C GLY A 111 22.23 -8.01 6.13
N ASN A 112 22.37 -6.94 5.33
CA ASN A 112 23.30 -6.85 4.20
C ASN A 112 23.12 -7.97 3.16
N SER A 113 21.89 -8.44 2.99
CA SER A 113 21.55 -9.54 2.08
C SER A 113 20.29 -9.19 1.31
N ASP A 114 20.26 -9.57 0.04
CA ASP A 114 19.04 -9.50 -0.79
C ASP A 114 18.01 -10.57 -0.40
N GLN A 115 18.41 -11.55 0.41
CA GLN A 115 17.53 -12.58 0.95
C GLN A 115 17.09 -12.18 2.36
N PHE A 116 16.13 -11.25 2.43
CA PHE A 116 15.47 -10.86 3.67
C PHE A 116 13.99 -11.29 3.66
N GLU A 117 13.45 -11.55 4.84
CA GLU A 117 12.02 -11.80 4.99
C GLU A 117 11.22 -10.50 4.87
N THR A 118 10.00 -10.58 4.31
CA THR A 118 9.05 -9.45 4.29
C THR A 118 8.82 -8.86 5.68
N SER A 119 8.86 -9.70 6.72
CA SER A 119 8.72 -9.31 8.12
C SER A 119 9.78 -8.30 8.58
N SER A 120 11.01 -8.40 8.06
CA SER A 120 12.12 -7.48 8.38
C SER A 120 11.90 -6.13 7.71
N LEU A 121 11.40 -6.14 6.47
CA LEU A 121 11.06 -4.91 5.75
C LEU A 121 9.85 -4.19 6.38
N GLU A 122 8.84 -4.92 6.84
CA GLU A 122 7.71 -4.36 7.58
C GLU A 122 8.16 -3.73 8.90
N LYS A 123 9.05 -4.37 9.65
CA LYS A 123 9.64 -3.78 10.86
C LYS A 123 10.37 -2.49 10.55
N TRP A 124 11.10 -2.45 9.44
CA TRP A 124 11.78 -1.24 8.99
C TRP A 124 10.79 -0.13 8.62
N PHE A 125 9.75 -0.42 7.83
CA PHE A 125 8.72 0.54 7.48
C PHE A 125 7.94 1.08 8.70
N ASN A 126 7.66 0.23 9.68
CA ASN A 126 7.06 0.63 10.96
C ASN A 126 8.00 1.56 11.74
N LYS A 127 9.30 1.21 11.80
CA LYS A 127 10.33 2.02 12.48
C LYS A 127 10.43 3.43 11.91
N ILE A 128 10.32 3.59 10.58
CA ILE A 128 10.38 4.90 9.93
C ILE A 128 9.01 5.62 9.89
N GLY A 129 7.94 5.00 10.39
CA GLY A 129 6.62 5.60 10.53
C GLY A 129 5.84 5.73 9.22
N ILE A 130 6.09 4.86 8.24
CA ILE A 130 5.38 4.88 6.95
C ILE A 130 4.18 3.94 6.93
N ILE A 131 4.29 2.82 7.62
CA ILE A 131 3.18 1.91 7.90
C ILE A 131 2.96 1.89 9.41
N GLY A 132 1.70 1.80 9.83
CA GLY A 132 1.25 1.80 11.22
C GLY A 132 -0.17 1.31 11.32
#